data_AF-A0A368JTR3-F1
#
_entry.id   AF-A0A368JTR3-F1
#
_cell.length_a   1.000
_cell.length_b   1.000
_cell.length_c   1.000
_cell.angle_alpha   90.00
_cell.angle_beta   90.00
_cell.angle_gamma   90.00
#
_symmetry.space_group_name_H-M   'P 1'
#
loop_
_entity.id
_entity.type
_entity.pdbx_description
1 polymer ?
#
loop_
_entity_poly.entity_id
_entity_poly.type
_entity_poly.pdbx_seq_one_letter_code
_entity_poly.pdbx_strand_id
1 'polypeptide(L)'
;MKVIAILNWILIGLYGSWVLYMLLNPSRSGGDAATRGLDTALAYVVAFVLVVFFGLNLLPYTIPKVIILILMLAPGLLLLSRLANQYLDSRTQGQVEVARANGSIFFNDKPRRDVAAAIGAADTTRLRQLLQQPVPHLDEPGHYGTTLLDFAGERAATSQNITQMMACLKLLIDHGATIQGADPQHVPTHFRVCKHGPAVLLKWFLNKGADPNFRPAGGNPILIEVMRYGDDPLEKVRLLLDRGADPNAVMADDETTYDANYSPLMYAAREQMWDICQLLLKQGANPAYRTPKGDDLKKIMAQHAELYADVDDTPPAYTVFKKLLESHTQPRPE
;
A
#
# COMPACT_ATOMS: atom_id res chain seq x y z
N MET A 1 16.62 6.45 -55.55
CA MET A 1 15.73 7.62 -55.74
C MET A 1 14.26 7.23 -55.89
N LYS A 2 13.87 6.41 -56.87
CA LYS A 2 12.46 6.00 -57.09
C LYS A 2 11.84 5.29 -55.88
N VAL A 3 12.62 4.44 -55.20
CA VAL A 3 12.15 3.65 -54.04
C VAL A 3 11.69 4.54 -52.87
N ILE A 4 12.49 5.53 -52.45
CA ILE A 4 12.12 6.44 -51.34
C ILE A 4 10.88 7.26 -51.69
N ALA A 5 10.78 7.75 -52.93
CA ALA A 5 9.62 8.50 -53.37
C ALA A 5 8.33 7.65 -53.35
N ILE A 6 8.42 6.38 -53.77
CA ILE A 6 7.31 5.41 -53.70
C ILE A 6 6.92 5.12 -52.25
N LEU A 7 7.89 4.91 -51.36
CA LEU A 7 7.62 4.68 -49.93
C LEU A 7 6.93 5.89 -49.27
N ASN A 8 7.38 7.11 -49.59
CA ASN A 8 6.72 8.33 -49.12
C ASN A 8 5.27 8.40 -49.62
N TRP A 9 4.98 8.04 -50.87
CA TRP A 9 3.60 8.02 -51.37
C TRP A 9 2.71 7.02 -50.64
N ILE A 10 3.24 5.82 -50.36
CA ILE A 10 2.52 4.81 -49.60
C ILE A 10 2.20 5.33 -48.20
N LEU A 11 3.19 5.88 -47.49
CA LEU A 11 2.99 6.41 -46.14
C LEU A 11 2.02 7.59 -46.14
N ILE A 12 2.13 8.53 -47.09
CA ILE A 12 1.21 9.68 -47.19
C ILE A 12 -0.22 9.20 -47.43
N GLY A 13 -0.41 8.19 -48.29
CA GLY A 13 -1.71 7.57 -48.53
C GLY A 13 -2.30 6.89 -47.28
N LEU A 14 -1.47 6.17 -46.52
CA LEU A 14 -1.89 5.49 -45.28
C LEU A 14 -2.30 6.50 -44.20
N TYR A 15 -1.44 7.47 -43.91
CA TYR A 15 -1.74 8.52 -42.93
C TYR A 15 -2.93 9.38 -43.39
N GLY A 16 -3.02 9.71 -44.68
CA GLY A 16 -4.14 10.46 -45.23
C GLY A 16 -5.48 9.73 -45.10
N SER A 17 -5.49 8.41 -45.32
CA SER A 17 -6.67 7.57 -45.11
C SER A 17 -7.09 7.51 -43.64
N TRP A 18 -6.11 7.42 -42.73
CA TRP A 18 -6.36 7.43 -41.28
C TRP A 18 -6.94 8.77 -40.80
N VAL A 19 -6.37 9.90 -41.24
CA VAL A 19 -6.88 11.24 -40.92
C VAL A 19 -8.30 11.44 -41.48
N LEU A 20 -8.54 11.02 -42.72
CA LEU A 20 -9.87 11.10 -43.33
C LEU A 20 -10.89 10.29 -42.55
N TYR A 21 -10.54 9.06 -42.15
CA TYR A 21 -11.39 8.22 -41.32
C TYR A 21 -11.73 8.90 -39.98
N MET A 22 -10.75 9.54 -39.34
CA MET A 22 -10.92 10.26 -38.07
C MET A 22 -11.84 11.48 -38.20
N LEU A 23 -11.67 12.28 -39.26
CA LEU A 23 -12.51 13.46 -39.53
C LEU A 23 -13.95 13.08 -39.90
N LEU A 24 -14.16 11.94 -40.56
CA LEU A 24 -15.49 11.44 -40.91
C LEU A 24 -16.22 10.78 -39.73
N ASN A 25 -15.49 10.40 -38.67
CA ASN A 25 -16.07 9.71 -37.50
C ASN A 25 -15.70 10.39 -36.17
N PRO A 26 -16.06 11.68 -35.95
CA PRO A 26 -15.64 12.44 -34.78
C PRO A 26 -16.27 11.99 -33.45
N SER A 27 -17.32 11.17 -33.48
CA SER A 27 -18.10 10.75 -32.30
C SER A 27 -17.54 9.54 -31.54
N ARG A 28 -16.43 8.92 -31.99
CA ARG A 28 -15.87 7.69 -31.37
C ARG A 28 -14.73 7.91 -30.37
N SER A 29 -14.26 9.14 -30.20
CA SER A 29 -13.36 9.50 -29.10
C SER A 29 -14.17 9.46 -27.80
N GLY A 30 -13.98 8.42 -26.99
CA GLY A 30 -14.74 8.15 -25.76
C GLY A 30 -14.47 9.12 -24.60
N GLY A 31 -13.98 10.34 -24.89
CA GLY A 31 -13.70 11.38 -23.90
C GLY A 31 -14.72 12.51 -23.92
N ASP A 32 -14.66 13.37 -22.91
CA ASP A 32 -15.52 14.55 -22.78
C ASP A 32 -15.40 15.50 -23.98
N ALA A 33 -16.31 16.46 -24.10
CA ALA A 33 -16.38 17.39 -25.25
C ALA A 33 -15.04 18.10 -25.56
N ALA A 34 -14.22 18.38 -24.54
CA ALA A 34 -12.89 18.94 -24.70
C ALA A 34 -11.92 17.99 -25.44
N THR A 35 -11.94 16.70 -25.09
CA THR A 35 -11.13 15.64 -25.73
C THR A 35 -11.47 15.48 -27.21
N ARG A 36 -12.76 15.54 -27.55
CA ARG A 36 -13.23 15.49 -28.95
C ARG A 36 -12.79 16.72 -29.76
N GLY A 37 -12.78 17.90 -29.15
CA GLY A 37 -12.25 19.12 -29.77
C GLY A 37 -10.74 19.04 -30.02
N LEU A 38 -9.98 18.47 -29.09
CA LEU A 38 -8.54 18.29 -29.23
C LEU A 38 -8.19 17.28 -30.32
N ASP A 39 -8.90 16.15 -30.39
CA ASP A 39 -8.69 15.11 -31.40
C ASP A 39 -8.92 15.61 -32.82
N THR A 40 -10.00 16.37 -33.02
CA THR A 40 -10.31 16.98 -34.33
C THR A 40 -9.29 18.04 -34.71
N ALA A 41 -8.85 18.89 -33.78
CA ALA A 41 -7.77 19.85 -34.00
C ALA A 41 -6.45 19.16 -34.41
N LEU A 42 -6.08 18.07 -33.72
CA LEU A 42 -4.90 17.28 -34.04
C LEU A 42 -4.98 16.66 -35.44
N ALA A 43 -6.16 16.16 -35.85
CA ALA A 43 -6.37 15.62 -37.19
C ALA A 43 -6.13 16.68 -38.28
N TYR A 44 -6.59 17.92 -38.08
CA TYR A 44 -6.30 19.03 -39.01
C TYR A 44 -4.82 19.39 -39.08
N VAL A 45 -4.11 19.38 -37.95
CA VAL A 45 -2.65 19.61 -37.92
C VAL A 45 -1.92 18.52 -38.69
N VAL A 46 -2.27 17.24 -38.49
CA VAL A 46 -1.66 16.12 -39.24
C VAL A 46 -2.00 16.23 -40.73
N ALA A 47 -3.24 16.60 -41.10
CA ALA A 47 -3.62 16.83 -42.49
C ALA A 47 -2.75 17.90 -43.16
N PHE A 48 -2.51 19.03 -42.47
CA PHE A 48 -1.66 20.10 -42.97
C PHE A 48 -0.22 19.64 -43.19
N VAL A 49 0.35 18.91 -42.22
CA VAL A 49 1.71 18.34 -42.33
C VAL A 49 1.80 17.37 -43.53
N LEU A 50 0.78 16.54 -43.76
CA LEU A 50 0.76 15.64 -44.91
C LEU A 50 0.71 16.38 -46.26
N VAL A 51 0.01 17.51 -46.35
CA VAL A 51 0.01 18.36 -47.56
C VAL A 51 1.41 18.92 -47.82
N VAL A 52 2.11 19.37 -46.76
CA VAL A 52 3.50 19.84 -46.88
C VAL A 52 4.41 18.71 -47.34
N PHE A 53 4.28 17.51 -46.77
CA PHE A 53 5.06 16.33 -47.19
C PHE A 53 4.75 15.90 -48.62
N PHE A 54 3.49 15.98 -49.05
CA PHE A 54 3.08 15.74 -50.44
C PHE A 54 3.81 16.68 -51.41
N GLY A 55 3.78 17.99 -51.13
CA GLY A 55 4.45 18.99 -51.96
C GLY A 55 5.96 18.81 -52.01
N LEU A 56 6.61 18.56 -50.86
CA LEU A 56 8.05 18.33 -50.81
C LEU A 56 8.48 17.03 -51.51
N ASN A 57 7.63 15.99 -51.55
CA ASN A 57 7.93 14.72 -52.23
C ASN A 57 7.84 14.84 -53.77
N LEU A 58 7.14 15.85 -54.32
CA LEU A 58 7.10 16.14 -55.75
C LEU A 58 8.41 16.74 -56.28
N LEU A 59 9.18 17.42 -55.42
CA LEU A 59 10.42 18.07 -55.81
C LEU A 59 11.48 17.05 -56.30
N PRO A 60 12.37 17.44 -57.23
CA PRO A 60 13.40 16.54 -57.75
C PRO A 60 14.56 16.29 -56.75
N TYR A 61 14.55 16.92 -55.57
CA TYR A 61 15.65 16.86 -54.61
C TYR A 61 15.59 15.63 -53.70
N THR A 62 16.76 15.02 -53.44
CA THR A 62 16.88 13.79 -52.62
C THR A 62 16.82 14.07 -51.12
N ILE A 63 17.43 15.17 -50.65
CA ILE A 63 17.52 15.50 -49.22
C ILE A 63 16.12 15.66 -48.59
N PRO A 64 15.17 16.43 -49.16
CA PRO A 64 13.82 16.56 -48.60
C PRO A 64 13.08 15.23 -48.51
N LYS A 65 13.24 14.34 -49.51
CA LYS A 65 12.59 13.02 -49.53
C LYS A 65 13.05 12.12 -48.39
N VAL A 66 14.34 12.17 -48.05
CA VAL A 66 14.92 11.43 -46.92
C VAL A 66 14.41 12.00 -45.59
N ILE A 67 14.38 13.33 -45.44
CA ILE A 67 13.88 13.99 -44.23
C ILE A 67 12.41 13.62 -43.98
N ILE A 68 11.56 13.70 -45.01
CA ILE A 68 10.14 13.31 -44.91
C ILE A 68 10.02 11.85 -44.46
N LEU A 69 10.75 10.93 -45.08
CA LEU A 69 10.69 9.52 -44.73
C LEU A 69 11.04 9.30 -43.25
N ILE A 70 12.08 9.97 -42.73
CA ILE A 70 12.47 9.90 -41.32
C ILE A 70 11.36 10.44 -40.42
N LEU A 71 10.82 11.62 -40.75
CA LEU A 71 9.74 12.25 -39.97
C LEU A 71 8.46 11.40 -39.95
N MET A 72 8.12 10.72 -41.05
CA MET A 72 6.95 9.87 -41.14
C MET A 72 7.12 8.52 -40.40
N LEU A 73 8.34 8.03 -40.26
CA LEU A 73 8.67 6.81 -39.52
C LEU A 73 8.87 7.07 -38.01
N ALA A 74 9.27 8.28 -37.62
CA ALA A 74 9.58 8.61 -36.23
C ALA A 74 8.43 8.32 -35.22
N PRO A 75 7.15 8.64 -35.51
CA PRO A 75 6.05 8.29 -34.61
C PRO A 75 5.90 6.77 -34.40
N GLY A 76 6.08 5.98 -35.47
CA GLY A 76 6.03 4.52 -35.41
C GLY A 76 7.19 3.93 -34.58
N LEU A 77 8.40 4.46 -34.76
CA LEU A 77 9.57 4.09 -33.96
C LEU A 77 9.40 4.43 -32.47
N LEU A 78 8.82 5.60 -32.15
CA LEU A 78 8.51 5.99 -30.77
C LEU A 78 7.40 5.14 -30.15
N LEU A 79 6.39 4.74 -30.94
CA LEU A 79 5.35 3.83 -30.47
C LEU A 79 5.95 2.44 -30.19
N LEU A 80 6.77 1.92 -31.11
CA LEU A 80 7.44 0.64 -30.92
C LEU A 80 8.37 0.65 -29.70
N SER A 81 9.10 1.73 -29.45
CA SER A 81 9.95 1.84 -28.26
C SER A 81 9.11 1.89 -26.98
N ARG A 82 7.98 2.60 -26.97
CA ARG A 82 7.05 2.60 -25.83
C ARG A 82 6.46 1.21 -25.58
N LEU A 83 6.01 0.51 -26.61
CA LEU A 83 5.47 -0.85 -26.48
C LEU A 83 6.54 -1.84 -26.03
N ALA A 84 7.76 -1.73 -26.54
CA ALA A 84 8.88 -2.54 -26.10
C ALA A 84 9.20 -2.29 -24.62
N ASN A 85 9.24 -1.03 -24.18
CA ASN A 85 9.45 -0.68 -22.77
C ASN A 85 8.32 -1.21 -21.88
N GLN A 86 7.05 -1.01 -22.27
CA GLN A 86 5.90 -1.56 -21.53
C GLN A 86 5.95 -3.09 -21.41
N TYR A 87 6.35 -3.79 -22.49
CA TYR A 87 6.52 -5.23 -22.46
C TYR A 87 7.65 -5.67 -21.53
N LEU A 88 8.80 -4.97 -21.57
CA LEU A 88 9.92 -5.24 -20.67
C LEU A 88 9.55 -4.96 -19.21
N ASP A 89 8.87 -3.85 -18.94
CA ASP A 89 8.42 -3.47 -17.59
C ASP A 89 7.42 -4.48 -17.04
N SER A 90 6.40 -4.87 -17.81
CA SER A 90 5.42 -5.87 -17.39
C SER A 90 6.06 -7.25 -17.13
N ARG A 91 7.01 -7.66 -17.97
CA ARG A 91 7.76 -8.91 -17.75
C ARG A 91 8.61 -8.84 -16.48
N THR A 92 9.28 -7.71 -16.26
CA THR A 92 10.13 -7.50 -15.07
C THR A 92 9.28 -7.47 -13.82
N GLN A 93 8.14 -6.77 -13.83
CA GLN A 93 7.18 -6.76 -12.73
C GLN A 93 6.66 -8.16 -12.43
N GLY A 94 6.24 -8.92 -13.44
CA GLY A 94 5.78 -10.31 -13.24
C GLY A 94 6.86 -11.21 -12.61
N GLN A 95 8.12 -11.04 -12.99
CA GLN A 95 9.24 -11.76 -12.36
C GLN A 95 9.45 -11.35 -10.89
N VAL A 96 9.39 -10.05 -10.60
CA VAL A 96 9.52 -9.53 -9.23
C VAL A 96 8.35 -9.97 -8.35
N GLU A 97 7.13 -10.01 -8.88
CA GLU A 97 5.95 -10.51 -8.16
C GLU A 97 6.08 -11.99 -7.82
N VAL A 98 6.50 -12.82 -8.77
CA VAL A 98 6.78 -14.24 -8.50
C VAL A 98 7.89 -14.38 -7.46
N ALA A 99 8.96 -13.60 -7.58
CA ALA A 99 10.07 -13.62 -6.64
C ALA A 99 9.67 -13.15 -5.22
N ARG A 100 8.74 -12.21 -5.14
CA ARG A 100 8.14 -11.75 -3.88
C ARG A 100 7.20 -12.80 -3.30
N ALA A 101 6.37 -13.43 -4.13
CA ALA A 101 5.41 -14.44 -3.71
C ALA A 101 6.07 -15.73 -3.18
N ASN A 102 7.18 -16.15 -3.77
CA ASN A 102 7.96 -17.30 -3.31
C ASN A 102 9.12 -16.93 -2.35
N GLY A 103 9.25 -15.63 -2.04
CA GLY A 103 10.25 -15.09 -1.12
C GLY A 103 11.71 -15.16 -1.59
N SER A 104 11.97 -15.53 -2.85
CA SER A 104 13.34 -15.61 -3.40
C SER A 104 14.06 -14.26 -3.48
N ILE A 105 13.32 -13.14 -3.47
CA ILE A 105 13.89 -11.78 -3.38
C ILE A 105 14.43 -11.46 -1.97
N PHE A 106 13.95 -12.15 -0.92
CA PHE A 106 14.34 -11.85 0.46
C PHE A 106 15.58 -12.64 0.92
N PHE A 107 15.85 -13.81 0.33
CA PHE A 107 16.90 -14.71 0.83
C PHE A 107 17.90 -15.09 -0.26
N ASN A 108 19.20 -14.99 0.04
CA ASN A 108 20.26 -15.31 -0.93
C ASN A 108 20.63 -16.80 -0.95
N ASP A 109 20.55 -17.46 0.21
CA ASP A 109 20.91 -18.87 0.33
C ASP A 109 19.78 -19.79 -0.12
N LYS A 110 20.16 -20.96 -0.62
CA LYS A 110 19.20 -21.95 -1.13
C LYS A 110 18.26 -22.49 -0.03
N PRO A 111 18.73 -22.85 1.18
CA PRO A 111 17.86 -23.39 2.23
C PRO A 111 16.70 -22.46 2.59
N ARG A 112 16.96 -21.17 2.90
CA ARG A 112 15.89 -20.23 3.23
C ARG A 112 14.97 -19.94 2.05
N ARG A 113 15.48 -19.93 0.80
CA ARG A 113 14.63 -19.81 -0.40
C ARG A 113 13.70 -21.00 -0.60
N ASP A 114 14.16 -22.23 -0.36
CA ASP A 114 13.31 -23.41 -0.46
C ASP A 114 12.19 -23.37 0.59
N VAL A 115 12.53 -22.94 1.82
CA VAL A 115 11.56 -22.74 2.91
C VAL A 115 10.56 -21.63 2.57
N ALA A 116 11.04 -20.47 2.11
CA ALA A 116 10.21 -19.36 1.67
C ALA A 116 9.28 -19.75 0.51
N ALA A 117 9.77 -20.54 -0.46
CA ALA A 117 8.95 -21.03 -1.55
C ALA A 117 7.82 -21.96 -1.06
N ALA A 118 8.10 -22.83 -0.09
CA ALA A 118 7.08 -23.68 0.53
C ALA A 118 6.04 -22.86 1.30
N ILE A 119 6.47 -21.82 2.04
CA ILE A 119 5.58 -20.87 2.73
C ILE A 119 4.71 -20.11 1.73
N GLY A 120 5.32 -19.57 0.66
CA GLY A 120 4.64 -18.81 -0.38
C GLY A 120 3.54 -19.60 -1.08
N ALA A 121 3.76 -20.91 -1.26
CA ALA A 121 2.79 -21.86 -1.80
C ALA A 121 1.82 -22.45 -0.75
N ALA A 122 1.96 -22.08 0.54
CA ALA A 122 1.24 -22.68 1.66
C ALA A 122 1.38 -24.22 1.75
N ASP A 123 2.49 -24.77 1.24
CA ASP A 123 2.77 -26.21 1.22
C ASP A 123 3.40 -26.65 2.55
N THR A 124 2.52 -26.94 3.52
CA THR A 124 2.91 -27.39 4.86
C THR A 124 3.65 -28.75 4.87
N THR A 125 3.40 -29.61 3.88
CA THR A 125 4.05 -30.93 3.77
C THR A 125 5.51 -30.75 3.37
N ARG A 126 5.75 -29.97 2.32
CA ARG A 126 7.11 -29.64 1.87
C ARG A 126 7.85 -28.83 2.93
N LEU A 127 7.19 -27.86 3.57
CA LEU A 127 7.80 -27.09 4.65
C LEU A 127 8.28 -28.00 5.78
N ARG A 128 7.43 -28.96 6.23
CA ARG A 128 7.80 -29.92 7.26
C ARG A 128 9.01 -30.76 6.85
N GLN A 129 9.08 -31.19 5.59
CA GLN A 129 10.23 -31.96 5.09
C GLN A 129 11.52 -31.13 5.10
N LEU A 130 11.46 -29.86 4.68
CA LEU A 130 12.62 -28.97 4.65
C LEU A 130 13.16 -28.67 6.06
N LEU A 131 12.26 -28.51 7.04
CA LEU A 131 12.63 -28.21 8.42
C LEU A 131 13.19 -29.42 9.21
N GLN A 132 13.17 -30.65 8.65
CA GLN A 132 13.82 -31.81 9.27
C GLN A 132 15.35 -31.66 9.32
N GLN A 133 15.92 -30.85 8.43
CA GLN A 133 17.34 -30.53 8.42
C GLN A 133 17.54 -29.13 9.02
N PRO A 134 18.67 -28.88 9.72
CA PRO A 134 18.98 -27.55 10.22
C PRO A 134 18.99 -26.53 9.07
N VAL A 135 18.13 -25.52 9.16
CA VAL A 135 18.11 -24.40 8.22
C VAL A 135 19.08 -23.33 8.75
N PRO A 136 20.19 -23.05 8.05
CA PRO A 136 21.14 -22.03 8.48
C PRO A 136 20.45 -20.67 8.49
N HIS A 137 20.79 -19.84 9.48
CA HIS A 137 20.33 -18.45 9.56
C HIS A 137 18.79 -18.30 9.58
N LEU A 138 18.07 -19.30 10.11
CA LEU A 138 16.60 -19.37 10.14
C LEU A 138 15.95 -18.06 10.63
N ASP A 139 16.52 -17.48 11.69
CA ASP A 139 16.06 -16.26 12.35
C ASP A 139 16.79 -15.00 11.96
N GLU A 140 17.83 -15.11 11.14
CA GLU A 140 18.55 -13.93 10.69
C GLU A 140 17.78 -13.25 9.55
N PRO A 141 17.77 -11.91 9.53
CA PRO A 141 17.16 -11.17 8.45
C PRO A 141 17.85 -11.49 7.11
N GLY A 142 17.04 -11.60 6.07
CA GLY A 142 17.49 -11.52 4.68
C GLY A 142 17.59 -10.07 4.20
N HIS A 143 17.38 -9.87 2.89
CA HIS A 143 17.23 -8.53 2.31
C HIS A 143 16.04 -7.79 2.92
N TYR A 144 16.17 -6.47 3.04
CA TYR A 144 15.16 -5.58 3.63
C TYR A 144 14.83 -5.87 5.11
N GLY A 145 15.67 -6.64 5.82
CA GLY A 145 15.42 -6.95 7.23
C GLY A 145 14.32 -8.00 7.44
N THR A 146 13.99 -8.80 6.42
CA THR A 146 12.90 -9.80 6.45
C THR A 146 13.42 -11.16 6.90
N THR A 147 12.94 -11.66 8.03
CA THR A 147 13.14 -13.05 8.50
C THR A 147 12.16 -14.01 7.81
N LEU A 148 12.36 -15.32 7.97
CA LEU A 148 11.39 -16.31 7.47
C LEU A 148 10.05 -16.22 8.21
N LEU A 149 10.06 -15.86 9.50
CA LEU A 149 8.84 -15.63 10.26
C LEU A 149 8.09 -14.40 9.76
N ASP A 150 8.80 -13.31 9.43
CA ASP A 150 8.19 -12.12 8.82
C ASP A 150 7.53 -12.45 7.50
N PHE A 151 8.26 -13.16 6.63
CA PHE A 151 7.75 -13.54 5.33
C PHE A 151 6.47 -14.38 5.49
N ALA A 152 6.46 -15.38 6.38
CA ALA A 152 5.27 -16.16 6.67
C ALA A 152 4.12 -15.31 7.26
N GLY A 153 4.43 -14.35 8.13
CA GLY A 153 3.46 -13.43 8.73
C GLY A 153 2.79 -12.54 7.69
N GLU A 154 3.57 -11.93 6.80
CA GLU A 154 3.06 -11.10 5.70
C GLU A 154 2.23 -11.91 4.69
N ARG A 155 2.67 -13.14 4.40
CA ARG A 155 1.85 -14.07 3.61
C ARG A 155 0.56 -14.41 4.33
N ALA A 156 0.57 -14.56 5.67
CA ALA A 156 -0.63 -14.83 6.46
C ALA A 156 -1.60 -13.65 6.45
N ALA A 157 -1.08 -12.43 6.55
CA ALA A 157 -1.87 -11.21 6.53
C ALA A 157 -2.67 -11.04 5.22
N THR A 158 -2.14 -11.54 4.11
CA THR A 158 -2.72 -11.38 2.76
C THR A 158 -3.31 -12.66 2.18
N SER A 159 -3.28 -13.78 2.91
CA SER A 159 -3.74 -15.08 2.41
C SER A 159 -5.25 -15.27 2.60
N GLN A 160 -5.92 -15.82 1.59
CA GLN A 160 -7.30 -16.30 1.73
C GLN A 160 -7.39 -17.57 2.59
N ASN A 161 -6.30 -18.33 2.70
CA ASN A 161 -6.23 -19.53 3.52
C ASN A 161 -5.34 -19.29 4.75
N ILE A 162 -5.91 -18.60 5.74
CA ILE A 162 -5.21 -18.28 6.98
C ILE A 162 -4.79 -19.56 7.73
N THR A 163 -5.63 -20.62 7.73
CA THR A 163 -5.37 -21.87 8.47
C THR A 163 -4.06 -22.53 8.07
N GLN A 164 -3.79 -22.66 6.76
CA GLN A 164 -2.52 -23.22 6.29
C GLN A 164 -1.34 -22.32 6.62
N MET A 165 -1.51 -21.01 6.52
CA MET A 165 -0.42 -20.09 6.86
C MET A 165 -0.11 -20.06 8.36
N MET A 166 -1.12 -20.20 9.21
CA MET A 166 -0.95 -20.41 10.65
C MET A 166 -0.17 -21.70 10.93
N ALA A 167 -0.38 -22.76 10.15
CA ALA A 167 0.41 -23.99 10.26
C ALA A 167 1.87 -23.77 9.85
N CYS A 168 2.14 -22.99 8.80
CA CYS A 168 3.50 -22.59 8.42
C CYS A 168 4.20 -21.79 9.53
N LEU A 169 3.52 -20.78 10.08
CA LEU A 169 4.01 -19.97 11.20
C LEU A 169 4.33 -20.84 12.42
N LYS A 170 3.44 -21.77 12.76
CA LYS A 170 3.67 -22.72 13.86
C LYS A 170 4.88 -23.60 13.61
N LEU A 171 5.02 -24.16 12.40
CA LEU A 171 6.15 -25.00 12.04
C LEU A 171 7.50 -24.26 12.17
N LEU A 172 7.55 -22.99 11.75
CA LEU A 172 8.76 -22.17 11.89
C LEU A 172 9.13 -21.98 13.37
N ILE A 173 8.18 -21.57 14.21
CA ILE A 173 8.44 -21.38 15.65
C ILE A 173 8.85 -22.70 16.32
N ASP A 174 8.18 -23.81 15.98
CA ASP A 174 8.50 -25.14 16.52
C ASP A 174 9.93 -25.59 16.15
N HIS A 175 10.54 -25.02 15.09
CA HIS A 175 11.93 -25.30 14.66
C HIS A 175 12.91 -24.18 15.01
N GLY A 176 12.54 -23.31 15.96
CA GLY A 176 13.45 -22.32 16.55
C GLY A 176 13.36 -20.93 15.95
N ALA A 177 12.34 -20.63 15.12
CA ALA A 177 12.10 -19.25 14.72
C ALA A 177 11.57 -18.42 15.90
N THR A 178 12.09 -17.21 16.09
CA THR A 178 11.76 -16.33 17.21
C THR A 178 10.88 -15.15 16.80
N ILE A 179 9.97 -14.77 17.70
CA ILE A 179 9.04 -13.64 17.49
C ILE A 179 9.75 -12.30 17.58
N GLN A 180 10.77 -12.23 18.41
CA GLN A 180 11.71 -11.13 18.44
C GLN A 180 12.96 -11.61 17.70
N GLY A 181 13.13 -11.13 16.46
CA GLY A 181 14.30 -11.47 15.66
C GLY A 181 15.60 -11.11 16.39
N ALA A 182 16.71 -11.73 15.99
CA ALA A 182 18.00 -11.58 16.66
C ALA A 182 18.61 -10.16 16.58
N ASP A 183 18.10 -9.32 15.67
CA ASP A 183 18.58 -7.96 15.44
C ASP A 183 17.78 -6.94 16.28
N PRO A 184 18.42 -6.13 17.15
CA PRO A 184 17.73 -5.09 17.93
C PRO A 184 17.02 -4.03 17.09
N GLN A 185 17.39 -3.85 15.82
CA GLN A 185 16.74 -2.93 14.89
C GLN A 185 15.58 -3.58 14.10
N HIS A 186 15.43 -4.89 14.21
CA HIS A 186 14.39 -5.61 13.51
C HIS A 186 13.01 -5.26 14.07
N VAL A 187 12.14 -4.74 13.19
CA VAL A 187 10.71 -4.56 13.49
C VAL A 187 10.05 -5.94 13.55
N PRO A 188 9.56 -6.40 14.72
CA PRO A 188 9.00 -7.73 14.91
C PRO A 188 7.81 -8.02 14.00
N THR A 189 7.64 -9.29 13.63
CA THR A 189 6.58 -9.72 12.70
C THR A 189 5.19 -9.26 13.13
N HIS A 190 4.88 -9.33 14.43
CA HIS A 190 3.56 -8.96 14.96
C HIS A 190 3.20 -7.49 14.72
N PHE A 191 4.18 -6.58 14.73
CA PHE A 191 3.98 -5.17 14.38
C PHE A 191 3.79 -4.98 12.88
N ARG A 192 4.53 -5.72 12.04
CA ARG A 192 4.37 -5.63 10.58
C ARG A 192 2.97 -6.05 10.13
N VAL A 193 2.49 -7.18 10.67
CA VAL A 193 1.17 -7.71 10.32
C VAL A 193 0.01 -7.00 11.04
N CYS A 194 0.26 -6.16 12.05
CA CYS A 194 -0.84 -5.51 12.78
C CYS A 194 -1.65 -4.56 11.90
N LYS A 195 -1.00 -3.99 10.87
CA LYS A 195 -1.59 -3.03 9.93
C LYS A 195 -2.64 -3.71 9.06
N HIS A 196 -2.23 -4.70 8.27
CA HIS A 196 -3.12 -5.29 7.24
C HIS A 196 -3.53 -6.74 7.53
N GLY A 197 -3.00 -7.35 8.59
CA GLY A 197 -3.35 -8.72 8.95
C GLY A 197 -4.65 -8.81 9.75
N PRO A 198 -5.35 -9.96 9.71
CA PRO A 198 -6.57 -10.16 10.48
C PRO A 198 -6.27 -10.22 11.97
N ALA A 199 -7.23 -9.84 12.82
CA ALA A 199 -7.06 -9.82 14.28
C ALA A 199 -6.67 -11.19 14.87
N VAL A 200 -7.08 -12.30 14.25
CA VAL A 200 -6.70 -13.67 14.66
C VAL A 200 -5.18 -13.92 14.57
N LEU A 201 -4.52 -13.31 13.58
CA LEU A 201 -3.07 -13.43 13.41
C LEU A 201 -2.34 -12.67 14.51
N LEU A 202 -2.76 -11.43 14.78
CA LEU A 202 -2.22 -10.64 15.89
C LEU A 202 -2.44 -11.34 17.23
N LYS A 203 -3.64 -11.86 17.49
CA LYS A 203 -3.96 -12.66 18.69
C LYS A 203 -3.00 -13.82 18.88
N TRP A 204 -2.67 -14.54 17.81
CA TRP A 204 -1.76 -15.67 17.88
C TRP A 204 -0.34 -15.25 18.24
N PHE A 205 0.19 -14.18 17.63
CA PHE A 205 1.50 -13.65 17.99
C PHE A 205 1.54 -13.19 19.45
N LEU A 206 0.52 -12.47 19.92
CA LEU A 206 0.42 -12.04 21.31
C LEU A 206 0.36 -13.23 22.29
N ASN A 207 -0.38 -14.29 21.95
CA ASN A 207 -0.42 -15.53 22.75
C ASN A 207 0.94 -16.24 22.81
N LYS A 208 1.83 -15.96 21.86
CA LYS A 208 3.18 -16.52 21.81
C LYS A 208 4.24 -15.60 22.45
N GLY A 209 3.82 -14.51 23.10
CA GLY A 209 4.71 -13.60 23.83
C GLY A 209 5.23 -12.42 23.01
N ALA A 210 4.58 -12.08 21.89
CA ALA A 210 4.83 -10.79 21.24
C ALA A 210 4.53 -9.62 22.20
N ASP A 211 5.36 -8.59 22.14
CA ASP A 211 5.23 -7.40 22.99
C ASP A 211 4.05 -6.52 22.55
N PRO A 212 2.98 -6.38 23.37
CA PRO A 212 1.83 -5.55 23.03
C PRO A 212 2.13 -4.04 23.10
N ASN A 213 3.32 -3.65 23.56
CA ASN A 213 3.79 -2.27 23.67
C ASN A 213 4.88 -1.91 22.64
N PHE A 214 5.13 -2.78 21.65
CA PHE A 214 6.19 -2.54 20.69
C PHE A 214 6.02 -1.20 19.98
N ARG A 215 7.15 -0.49 19.83
CA ARG A 215 7.25 0.80 19.16
C ARG A 215 8.59 0.87 18.42
N PRO A 216 8.60 1.08 17.09
CA PRO A 216 9.85 1.29 16.37
C PRO A 216 10.45 2.67 16.70
N ALA A 217 11.76 2.81 16.52
CA ALA A 217 12.46 4.07 16.73
C ALA A 217 11.84 5.19 15.88
N GLY A 218 11.41 6.28 16.55
CA GLY A 218 10.74 7.41 15.90
C GLY A 218 9.32 7.15 15.39
N GLY A 219 8.78 5.94 15.55
CA GLY A 219 7.41 5.60 15.14
C GLY A 219 6.40 5.62 16.29
N ASN A 220 5.17 5.21 15.98
CA ASN A 220 4.08 5.15 16.95
C ASN A 220 4.03 3.78 17.66
N PRO A 221 3.46 3.74 18.87
CA PRO A 221 3.11 2.48 19.54
C PRO A 221 2.19 1.62 18.67
N ILE A 222 2.32 0.29 18.75
CA ILE A 222 1.47 -0.66 18.02
C ILE A 222 -0.03 -0.42 18.23
N LEU A 223 -0.42 0.05 19.42
CA LEU A 223 -1.79 0.40 19.77
C LEU A 223 -2.38 1.49 18.86
N ILE A 224 -1.56 2.47 18.45
CA ILE A 224 -1.97 3.52 17.50
C ILE A 224 -1.97 2.98 16.07
N GLU A 225 -0.97 2.18 15.69
CA GLU A 225 -0.84 1.67 14.32
C GLU A 225 -2.03 0.79 13.91
N VAL A 226 -2.58 0.00 14.84
CA VAL A 226 -3.79 -0.79 14.57
C VAL A 226 -5.05 0.06 14.42
N MET A 227 -5.10 1.27 15.01
CA MET A 227 -6.21 2.21 14.81
C MET A 227 -6.08 2.91 13.45
N ARG A 228 -4.85 3.24 13.03
CA ARG A 228 -4.56 4.00 11.82
C ARG A 228 -4.75 3.21 10.52
N TYR A 229 -4.32 1.95 10.50
CA TYR A 229 -4.28 1.14 9.27
C TYR A 229 -5.07 -0.17 9.36
N GLY A 230 -5.61 -0.49 10.53
CA GLY A 230 -6.15 -1.80 10.84
C GLY A 230 -7.48 -2.10 10.17
N ASP A 231 -7.56 -3.23 9.48
CA ASP A 231 -8.82 -3.97 9.35
C ASP A 231 -9.24 -4.45 10.76
N ASP A 232 -10.51 -4.24 11.14
CA ASP A 232 -11.06 -4.54 12.47
C ASP A 232 -10.32 -3.88 13.66
N PRO A 233 -10.18 -2.54 13.69
CA PRO A 233 -9.37 -1.85 14.68
C PRO A 233 -9.87 -2.07 16.12
N LEU A 234 -11.19 -2.18 16.33
CA LEU A 234 -11.77 -2.44 17.65
C LEU A 234 -11.31 -3.78 18.24
N GLU A 235 -11.27 -4.84 17.42
CA GLU A 235 -10.82 -6.16 17.87
C GLU A 235 -9.33 -6.14 18.21
N LYS A 236 -8.52 -5.55 17.34
CA LYS A 236 -7.06 -5.47 17.52
C LYS A 236 -6.69 -4.64 18.76
N VAL A 237 -7.35 -3.50 18.96
CA VAL A 237 -7.16 -2.67 20.16
C VAL A 237 -7.54 -3.45 21.41
N ARG A 238 -8.68 -4.15 21.41
CA ARG A 238 -9.08 -4.98 22.55
C ARG A 238 -8.05 -6.06 22.87
N LEU A 239 -7.57 -6.78 21.86
CA LEU A 239 -6.54 -7.80 22.02
C LEU A 239 -5.24 -7.26 22.59
N LEU A 240 -4.80 -6.07 22.15
CA LEU A 240 -3.60 -5.43 22.68
C LEU A 240 -3.77 -5.01 24.14
N LEU A 241 -4.90 -4.36 24.47
CA LEU A 241 -5.20 -3.93 25.84
C LEU A 241 -5.38 -5.12 26.80
N ASP A 242 -6.05 -6.19 26.37
CA ASP A 242 -6.19 -7.45 27.12
C ASP A 242 -4.83 -8.14 27.40
N ARG A 243 -3.77 -7.72 26.69
CA ARG A 243 -2.40 -8.21 26.88
C ARG A 243 -1.49 -7.22 27.58
N GLY A 244 -2.02 -6.09 28.05
CA GLY A 244 -1.26 -5.09 28.80
C GLY A 244 -0.58 -4.04 27.91
N ALA A 245 -1.11 -3.77 26.72
CA ALA A 245 -0.76 -2.54 26.01
C ALA A 245 -1.12 -1.32 26.87
N ASP A 246 -0.21 -0.35 26.98
CA ASP A 246 -0.41 0.88 27.72
C ASP A 246 -1.41 1.78 26.95
N PRO A 247 -2.61 2.04 27.51
CA PRO A 247 -3.62 2.88 26.88
C PRO A 247 -3.21 4.37 26.84
N ASN A 248 -2.10 4.74 27.47
CA ASN A 248 -1.55 6.09 27.50
C ASN A 248 -0.27 6.25 26.66
N ALA A 249 0.14 5.22 25.90
CA ALA A 249 1.32 5.30 25.04
C ALA A 249 1.12 6.32 23.92
N VAL A 250 1.73 7.50 24.06
CA VAL A 250 1.56 8.61 23.13
C VAL A 250 2.26 8.38 21.80
N MET A 251 1.71 8.99 20.76
CA MET A 251 2.26 9.03 19.41
C MET A 251 3.68 9.63 19.36
N ALA A 252 4.36 9.44 18.23
CA ALA A 252 5.65 10.07 17.98
C ALA A 252 5.56 11.60 18.06
N ASP A 253 6.65 12.18 18.55
CA ASP A 253 6.88 13.61 18.47
C ASP A 253 7.36 13.92 17.04
N ASP A 254 6.42 13.87 16.11
CA ASP A 254 6.64 14.19 14.70
C ASP A 254 6.06 15.57 14.42
N GLU A 255 6.91 16.59 14.45
CA GLU A 255 6.53 17.99 14.23
C GLU A 255 5.83 18.23 12.89
N THR A 256 5.98 17.34 11.91
CA THR A 256 5.34 17.44 10.59
C THR A 256 3.87 17.05 10.61
N THR A 257 3.42 16.39 11.69
CA THR A 257 2.05 15.93 11.86
C THR A 257 1.29 16.78 12.88
N TYR A 258 -0.01 16.96 12.66
CA TYR A 258 -0.87 17.71 13.57
C TYR A 258 -1.18 16.93 14.86
N ASP A 259 -1.09 15.60 14.81
CA ASP A 259 -1.41 14.65 15.88
C ASP A 259 -0.18 14.18 16.66
N ALA A 260 0.94 14.90 16.52
CA ALA A 260 2.14 14.69 17.31
C ALA A 260 1.83 14.64 18.82
N ASN A 261 2.38 13.64 19.50
CA ASN A 261 2.16 13.39 20.93
C ASN A 261 0.70 13.13 21.35
N TYR A 262 -0.24 12.88 20.44
CA TYR A 262 -1.59 12.51 20.85
C TYR A 262 -1.56 11.20 21.67
N SER A 263 -2.35 11.15 22.74
CA SER A 263 -2.63 9.89 23.42
C SER A 263 -3.52 8.99 22.56
N PRO A 264 -3.56 7.67 22.80
CA PRO A 264 -4.47 6.77 22.09
C PRO A 264 -5.93 7.22 22.15
N LEU A 265 -6.36 7.77 23.29
CA LEU A 265 -7.72 8.30 23.46
C LEU A 265 -7.95 9.57 22.63
N MET A 266 -6.97 10.48 22.55
CA MET A 266 -7.09 11.68 21.71
C MET A 266 -7.11 11.32 20.22
N TYR A 267 -6.27 10.37 19.78
CA TYR A 267 -6.26 9.90 18.40
C TYR A 267 -7.59 9.24 18.03
N ALA A 268 -8.06 8.28 18.83
CA ALA A 268 -9.33 7.61 18.60
C ALA A 268 -10.53 8.58 18.56
N ALA A 269 -10.54 9.60 19.43
CA ALA A 269 -11.60 10.62 19.45
C ALA A 269 -11.59 11.47 18.18
N ARG A 270 -10.40 11.87 17.71
CA ARG A 270 -10.24 12.64 16.47
C ARG A 270 -10.71 11.87 15.25
N GLU A 271 -10.39 10.58 15.19
CA GLU A 271 -10.83 9.67 14.12
C GLU A 271 -12.26 9.16 14.33
N GLN A 272 -13.01 9.70 15.30
CA GLN A 272 -14.40 9.36 15.61
C GLN A 272 -14.64 7.88 15.95
N MET A 273 -13.61 7.19 16.45
CA MET A 273 -13.64 5.78 16.83
C MET A 273 -14.25 5.59 18.22
N TRP A 274 -15.50 6.02 18.41
CA TRP A 274 -16.12 6.16 19.74
C TRP A 274 -16.19 4.87 20.56
N ASP A 275 -16.34 3.70 19.92
CA ASP A 275 -16.28 2.40 20.62
C ASP A 275 -14.88 2.10 21.15
N ILE A 276 -13.85 2.49 20.42
CA ILE A 276 -12.45 2.40 20.86
C ILE A 276 -12.19 3.40 21.99
N CYS A 277 -12.73 4.62 21.91
CA CYS A 277 -12.63 5.60 22.99
C CYS A 277 -13.23 5.06 24.30
N GLN A 278 -14.41 4.42 24.23
CA GLN A 278 -15.03 3.77 25.38
C GLN A 278 -14.15 2.64 25.95
N LEU A 279 -13.57 1.81 25.08
CA LEU A 279 -12.68 0.72 25.48
C LEU A 279 -11.41 1.24 26.15
N LEU A 280 -10.78 2.27 25.59
CA LEU A 280 -9.59 2.91 26.15
C LEU A 280 -9.85 3.51 27.53
N LEU A 281 -10.97 4.23 27.72
CA LEU A 281 -11.35 4.74 29.04
C LEU A 281 -11.53 3.63 30.06
N LYS A 282 -12.23 2.55 29.70
CA LYS A 282 -12.42 1.39 30.59
C LYS A 282 -11.11 0.72 30.98
N GLN A 283 -10.09 0.81 30.12
CA GLN A 283 -8.77 0.24 30.36
C GLN A 283 -7.77 1.23 31.00
N GLY A 284 -8.22 2.43 31.41
CA GLY A 284 -7.39 3.37 32.17
C GLY A 284 -6.67 4.44 31.33
N ALA A 285 -7.16 4.74 30.12
CA ALA A 285 -6.71 5.91 29.39
C ALA A 285 -7.03 7.20 30.17
N ASN A 286 -6.07 8.13 30.23
CA ASN A 286 -6.20 9.40 30.93
C ASN A 286 -6.92 10.46 30.07
N PRO A 287 -8.18 10.83 30.37
CA PRO A 287 -8.90 11.86 29.62
C PRO A 287 -8.40 13.28 29.85
N ALA A 288 -7.57 13.50 30.89
CA ALA A 288 -7.01 14.80 31.24
C ALA A 288 -5.61 15.03 30.66
N TYR A 289 -5.09 14.10 29.85
CA TYR A 289 -3.81 14.27 29.16
C TYR A 289 -3.85 15.51 28.23
N ARG A 290 -2.73 16.24 28.21
CA ARG A 290 -2.53 17.42 27.36
C ARG A 290 -1.19 17.31 26.64
N THR A 291 -1.20 17.54 25.33
CA THR A 291 0.01 17.49 24.50
C THR A 291 0.94 18.67 24.80
N PRO A 292 2.23 18.62 24.43
CA PRO A 292 3.13 19.76 24.52
C PRO A 292 2.64 21.01 23.77
N LYS A 293 1.92 20.83 22.66
CA LYS A 293 1.27 21.92 21.88
C LYS A 293 0.02 22.48 22.57
N GLY A 294 -0.41 21.86 23.66
CA GLY A 294 -1.52 22.31 24.48
C GLY A 294 -2.90 21.78 24.06
N ASP A 295 -2.95 20.85 23.11
CA ASP A 295 -4.17 20.15 22.71
C ASP A 295 -4.58 19.15 23.79
N ASP A 296 -5.89 18.98 23.97
CA ASP A 296 -6.48 18.05 24.92
C ASP A 296 -7.75 17.41 24.34
N LEU A 297 -8.28 16.40 25.05
CA LEU A 297 -9.50 15.71 24.64
C LEU A 297 -10.72 16.65 24.60
N LYS A 298 -10.78 17.68 25.46
CA LYS A 298 -11.92 18.61 25.52
C LYS A 298 -12.05 19.41 24.24
N LYS A 299 -10.94 19.91 23.70
CA LYS A 299 -10.90 20.65 22.43
C LYS A 299 -11.39 19.79 21.26
N ILE A 300 -10.97 18.52 21.20
CA ILE A 300 -11.43 17.56 20.19
C ILE A 300 -12.93 17.30 20.31
N MET A 301 -13.43 17.07 21.53
CA MET A 301 -14.85 16.84 21.79
C MET A 301 -15.72 18.05 21.42
N ALA A 302 -15.25 19.27 21.67
CA ALA A 302 -15.96 20.50 21.28
C ALA A 302 -16.12 20.61 19.76
N GLN A 303 -15.05 20.33 19.00
CA GLN A 303 -15.08 20.33 17.54
C GLN A 303 -16.10 19.33 16.97
N HIS A 304 -16.15 18.12 17.51
CA HIS A 304 -17.15 17.13 17.08
C HIS A 304 -18.56 17.46 17.56
N ALA A 305 -18.74 18.08 18.72
CA ALA A 305 -20.04 18.53 19.19
C ALA A 305 -20.65 19.59 18.26
N GLU A 306 -19.85 20.55 17.78
CA GLU A 306 -20.26 21.53 16.78
C GLU A 306 -20.64 20.84 15.46
N LEU A 307 -19.77 19.94 14.97
CA LEU A 307 -20.02 19.19 13.74
C LEU A 307 -21.33 18.39 13.78
N TYR A 308 -21.60 17.67 14.88
CA TYR A 308 -22.82 16.85 15.00
C TYR A 308 -24.08 17.70 15.22
N ALA A 309 -23.95 18.89 15.82
CA ALA A 309 -25.07 19.82 15.93
C ALA A 309 -25.48 20.39 14.57
N ASP A 310 -24.52 20.67 13.69
CA ASP A 310 -24.77 21.21 12.36
C ASP A 310 -25.43 20.19 11.41
N VAL A 311 -25.12 18.91 11.58
CA VAL A 311 -25.56 17.82 10.67
C VAL A 311 -26.85 17.13 11.15
N ASP A 312 -27.31 17.41 12.38
CA ASP A 312 -28.44 16.73 13.04
C ASP A 312 -28.32 15.20 13.03
N ASP A 313 -27.08 14.70 13.05
CA ASP A 313 -26.75 13.28 13.07
C ASP A 313 -25.64 13.03 14.10
N THR A 314 -26.06 12.65 15.31
CA THR A 314 -25.15 12.35 16.41
C THR A 314 -24.96 10.83 16.51
N PRO A 315 -23.73 10.31 16.33
CA PRO A 315 -23.48 8.88 16.46
C PRO A 315 -23.87 8.35 17.85
N PRO A 316 -24.63 7.24 17.97
CA PRO A 316 -25.01 6.69 19.27
C PRO A 316 -23.80 6.38 20.17
N ALA A 317 -22.72 5.86 19.58
CA ALA A 317 -21.48 5.55 20.29
C ALA A 317 -20.81 6.82 20.86
N TYR A 318 -20.96 7.98 20.21
CA TYR A 318 -20.49 9.26 20.72
C TYR A 318 -21.26 9.66 21.99
N THR A 319 -22.59 9.56 21.98
CA THR A 319 -23.41 9.87 23.15
C THR A 319 -23.06 8.98 24.35
N VAL A 320 -22.85 7.68 24.10
CA VAL A 320 -22.41 6.73 25.14
C VAL A 320 -21.03 7.12 25.67
N PHE A 321 -20.08 7.42 24.79
CA PHE A 321 -18.75 7.87 25.18
C PHE A 321 -18.78 9.15 26.01
N LYS A 322 -19.57 10.16 25.61
CA LYS A 322 -19.71 11.42 26.35
C LYS A 322 -20.21 11.17 27.78
N LYS A 323 -21.25 10.36 27.95
CA LYS A 323 -21.77 9.98 29.28
C LYS A 323 -20.72 9.23 30.10
N LEU A 324 -19.96 8.33 29.48
CA LEU A 324 -18.89 7.60 30.14
C LEU A 324 -17.78 8.55 30.62
N LEU A 325 -17.40 9.53 29.78
CA LEU A 325 -16.39 10.52 30.10
C LEU A 325 -16.80 11.41 31.29
N GLU A 326 -18.06 11.84 31.34
CA GLU A 326 -18.63 12.59 32.47
C GLU A 326 -18.49 11.81 33.79
N SER A 327 -18.77 10.50 33.78
CA SER A 327 -18.62 9.66 34.98
C SER A 327 -17.16 9.48 35.44
N HIS A 328 -16.19 9.55 34.52
CA HIS A 328 -14.75 9.42 34.83
C HIS A 328 -14.10 10.73 35.29
N THR A 329 -14.77 11.86 35.05
CA THR A 329 -14.27 13.20 35.40
C THR A 329 -14.90 13.75 36.68
N GLN A 330 -15.99 13.16 37.16
CA GLN A 330 -16.56 13.48 38.48
C GLN A 330 -15.77 12.78 39.60
N PRO A 331 -15.49 13.44 40.72
CA PRO A 331 -14.87 12.80 41.88
C PRO A 331 -15.76 11.66 42.37
N ARG A 332 -15.19 10.46 42.59
CA ARG A 332 -15.93 9.35 43.21
C ARG A 332 -16.42 9.82 44.59
N PRO A 333 -17.72 9.68 44.92
CA PRO A 333 -18.16 9.92 46.29
C PRO A 333 -17.43 8.94 47.23
N GLU A 334 -16.94 9.47 48.34
CA GLU A 334 -16.15 8.78 49.37
C GLU A 334 -16.91 7.62 50.05
#